data_AF-A0A832TTJ2-F1
#
_entry.id   AF-A0A832TTJ2-F1
#
_cell.length_a   1.000
_cell.length_b   1.000
_cell.length_c   1.000
_cell.angle_alpha   90.00
_cell.angle_beta   90.00
_cell.angle_gamma   90.00
#
_symmetry.space_group_name_H-M   'P 1'
#
loop_
_entity.id
_entity.type
_entity.pdbx_description
1 polymer ?
#
loop_
_entity_poly.entity_id
_entity_poly.type
_entity_poly.pdbx_seq_one_letter_code
_entity_poly.pdbx_strand_id
1 'polypeptide(L)'
;MPFCPKCGKEVTEEMNICPYCGESLKTIPVHGELPSSAVTIGTKNSGLAAVLSLIIPGLGQMYAGQIGRGLLFLFIGIPLTAIIAVFFFWLIFPMFLPLAFWIWNIYDAYKICNDYNRVLLQTGKPPW
;
A
#
# COMPACT_ATOMS: atom_id res chain seq x y z
N MET A 1 -14.51 0.54 -38.17
CA MET A 1 -15.13 1.86 -38.43
C MET A 1 -15.97 2.24 -37.22
N PRO A 2 -15.54 3.24 -36.43
CA PRO A 2 -16.25 3.68 -35.24
C PRO A 2 -17.50 4.53 -35.57
N PHE A 3 -18.44 4.56 -34.64
CA PHE A 3 -19.68 5.35 -34.71
C PHE A 3 -19.71 6.39 -33.60
N CYS A 4 -20.29 7.56 -33.86
CA CYS A 4 -20.45 8.60 -32.84
C CYS A 4 -21.50 8.19 -31.78
N PRO A 5 -21.19 8.24 -30.47
CA PRO A 5 -22.11 7.80 -29.41
C PRO A 5 -23.35 8.68 -29.25
N LYS A 6 -23.31 9.92 -29.78
CA LYS A 6 -24.43 10.87 -29.68
C LYS A 6 -25.40 10.79 -30.85
N CYS A 7 -24.89 10.62 -32.07
CA CYS A 7 -25.71 10.71 -33.29
C CYS A 7 -25.72 9.45 -34.14
N GLY A 8 -24.93 8.43 -33.80
CA GLY A 8 -24.92 7.12 -34.47
C GLY A 8 -24.35 7.10 -35.90
N LYS A 9 -23.79 8.22 -36.38
CA LYS A 9 -23.17 8.28 -37.71
C LYS A 9 -21.75 7.71 -37.69
N GLU A 10 -21.34 7.15 -38.82
CA GLU A 10 -19.99 6.67 -39.07
C GLU A 10 -18.99 7.83 -39.05
N VAL A 11 -17.85 7.62 -38.40
CA VAL A 11 -16.78 8.60 -38.27
C VAL A 11 -15.42 7.93 -38.51
N THR A 12 -14.46 8.68 -39.04
CA THR A 12 -13.10 8.18 -39.25
C THR A 12 -12.30 8.25 -37.94
N GLU A 13 -11.39 7.30 -37.75
CA GLU A 13 -10.62 7.12 -36.50
C GLU A 13 -9.66 8.29 -36.19
N GLU A 14 -9.43 9.19 -37.15
CA GLU A 14 -8.52 10.32 -37.04
C GLU A 14 -9.21 11.63 -36.59
N MET A 15 -10.54 11.65 -36.51
CA MET A 15 -11.29 12.87 -36.18
C MET A 15 -11.53 13.02 -34.68
N ASN A 16 -11.10 14.15 -34.12
CA ASN A 16 -11.32 14.48 -32.70
C ASN A 16 -12.75 14.96 -32.40
N ILE A 17 -13.47 15.45 -33.41
CA ILE A 17 -14.81 16.05 -33.28
C ILE A 17 -15.69 15.47 -34.37
N CYS A 18 -16.91 15.07 -34.01
CA CYS A 18 -17.89 14.55 -34.94
C CYS A 18 -18.35 15.67 -35.89
N PRO A 19 -18.16 15.54 -37.21
CA PRO A 19 -18.50 16.58 -38.18
C PRO A 19 -20.02 16.80 -38.31
N TYR A 20 -20.84 15.86 -37.82
CA TYR A 20 -22.29 15.90 -37.99
C TYR A 20 -23.05 16.49 -36.80
N CYS A 21 -22.50 16.37 -35.58
CA CYS A 21 -23.19 16.81 -34.35
C CYS A 21 -22.32 17.61 -33.38
N GLY A 22 -21.03 17.77 -33.69
CA GLY A 22 -20.07 18.53 -32.86
C GLY A 22 -19.62 17.83 -31.58
N GLU A 23 -19.97 16.56 -31.36
CA GLU A 23 -19.54 15.81 -30.18
C GLU A 23 -18.05 15.45 -30.24
N SER A 24 -17.35 15.52 -29.12
CA SER A 24 -15.95 15.10 -29.04
C SER A 24 -15.85 13.58 -29.15
N LEU A 25 -15.15 13.10 -30.19
CA LEU A 25 -14.93 11.67 -30.46
C LEU A 25 -13.70 11.12 -29.72
N LYS A 26 -13.05 11.96 -28.91
CA LYS A 26 -11.94 11.57 -28.05
C LYS A 26 -12.47 10.77 -26.85
N THR A 27 -13.14 9.65 -27.12
CA THR A 27 -13.25 8.58 -26.14
C THR A 27 -11.86 7.98 -26.02
N ILE A 28 -11.05 8.62 -25.17
CA ILE A 28 -9.95 7.93 -24.50
C ILE A 28 -10.58 6.64 -23.97
N PRO A 29 -10.08 5.45 -24.34
CA PRO A 29 -10.60 4.23 -23.76
C PRO A 29 -10.54 4.40 -22.23
N VAL A 30 -11.71 4.49 -21.60
CA VAL A 30 -11.87 4.43 -20.14
C VAL A 30 -11.73 2.98 -19.73
N HIS A 31 -10.64 2.36 -20.14
CA HIS A 31 -9.99 1.36 -19.33
C HIS A 31 -8.74 2.06 -18.86
N GLY A 32 -8.86 2.68 -17.68
CA GLY A 32 -7.71 3.06 -16.88
C GLY A 32 -6.97 1.81 -16.42
N GLU A 33 -6.46 1.02 -17.36
CA GLU A 33 -5.27 0.26 -17.12
C GLU A 33 -4.16 1.29 -17.15
N LEU A 34 -3.80 1.81 -15.97
CA LEU A 34 -2.49 2.43 -15.84
C LEU A 34 -1.49 1.43 -16.45
N PRO A 35 -0.53 1.88 -17.27
CA PRO A 35 0.55 1.01 -17.70
C PRO A 35 1.11 0.35 -16.43
N SER A 36 1.06 -0.98 -16.35
CA SER A 36 1.47 -1.74 -15.17
C SER A 36 2.89 -1.37 -14.69
N SER A 37 3.69 -0.84 -15.61
CA SER A 37 5.00 -0.24 -15.42
C SER A 37 5.02 1.01 -14.53
N ALA A 38 3.99 1.87 -14.58
CA ALA A 38 3.90 3.05 -13.72
C ALA A 38 3.51 2.66 -12.28
N VAL A 39 2.72 1.60 -12.13
CA VAL A 39 2.29 1.11 -10.81
C VAL A 39 3.46 0.52 -10.03
N THR A 40 4.44 -0.08 -10.73
CA THR A 40 5.65 -0.63 -10.10
C THR A 40 6.51 0.46 -9.44
N ILE A 41 6.50 1.70 -9.95
CA ILE A 41 7.28 2.84 -9.42
C ILE A 41 6.84 3.23 -8.01
N GLY A 42 5.59 2.95 -7.62
CA GLY A 42 5.07 3.23 -6.28
C GLY A 42 5.16 2.05 -5.30
N THR A 43 5.57 0.86 -5.74
CA THR A 43 5.65 -0.31 -4.85
C THR A 43 6.76 -0.15 -3.82
N LYS A 44 6.49 -0.56 -2.58
CA LYS A 44 7.41 -0.51 -1.46
C LYS A 44 8.09 -1.87 -1.27
N ASN A 45 9.32 -1.88 -0.78
CA ASN A 45 10.02 -3.13 -0.52
C ASN A 45 9.59 -3.72 0.83
N SER A 46 8.86 -4.84 0.81
CA SER A 46 8.36 -5.51 2.03
C SER A 46 9.49 -6.08 2.89
N GLY A 47 10.62 -6.48 2.28
CA GLY A 47 11.81 -6.90 3.01
C GLY A 47 12.47 -5.73 3.74
N LEU A 48 12.55 -4.56 3.10
CA LEU A 48 13.04 -3.34 3.74
C LEU A 48 12.15 -2.92 4.92
N ALA A 49 10.83 -3.04 4.78
CA ALA A 49 9.89 -2.78 5.88
C ALA A 49 10.14 -3.71 7.08
N ALA A 50 10.38 -5.01 6.82
CA ALA A 50 10.71 -5.98 7.85
C ALA A 50 12.04 -5.65 8.56
N VAL A 51 13.08 -5.30 7.79
CA VAL A 51 14.38 -4.89 8.35
C VAL A 51 14.27 -3.59 9.15
N LEU A 52 13.45 -2.63 8.72
CA LEU A 52 13.20 -1.41 9.51
C LEU A 52 12.55 -1.73 10.86
N SER A 53 11.58 -2.64 10.89
CA SER A 53 10.97 -3.10 12.15
C SER A 53 11.90 -3.99 13.00
N LEU A 54 12.90 -4.62 12.39
CA LEU A 54 13.96 -5.33 13.12
C LEU A 54 14.80 -4.35 13.94
N ILE A 55 15.16 -3.20 13.37
CA ILE A 55 16.00 -2.19 14.05
C ILE A 55 15.19 -1.45 15.11
N ILE A 56 14.02 -0.92 14.76
CA ILE A 56 13.13 -0.21 15.68
C ILE A 56 11.68 -0.67 15.45
N PRO A 57 11.04 -1.30 16.44
CA PRO A 57 9.63 -1.69 16.36
C PRO A 57 8.74 -0.49 15.98
N GLY A 58 7.93 -0.68 14.94
CA GLY A 58 7.04 0.37 14.41
C GLY A 58 7.58 1.14 13.20
N LEU A 59 8.89 1.15 12.92
CA LEU A 59 9.44 1.83 11.73
C LEU A 59 8.98 1.20 10.41
N GLY A 60 8.90 -0.13 10.34
CA GLY A 60 8.41 -0.81 9.14
C GLY A 60 6.96 -0.46 8.81
N GLN A 61 6.14 -0.24 9.83
CA GLN A 61 4.75 0.20 9.67
C GLN A 61 4.66 1.66 9.22
N MET A 62 5.53 2.54 9.74
CA MET A 62 5.63 3.92 9.25
C MET A 62 6.09 3.98 7.80
N TYR A 63 7.06 3.15 7.41
CA TYR A 63 7.52 3.03 6.03
C TYR A 63 6.39 2.59 5.09
N ALA A 64 5.56 1.66 5.54
CA ALA A 64 4.38 1.20 4.82
C ALA A 64 3.17 2.16 4.93
N GLY A 65 3.36 3.41 5.42
CA GLY A 65 2.35 4.47 5.45
C GLY A 65 1.39 4.43 6.65
N GLN A 66 1.46 3.41 7.50
CA GLN A 66 0.63 3.30 8.71
C GLN A 66 1.31 3.98 9.90
N ILE A 67 1.45 5.31 9.84
CA ILE A 67 2.14 6.11 10.85
C ILE A 67 1.51 5.95 12.25
N GLY A 68 0.18 5.93 12.34
CA GLY A 68 -0.52 5.78 13.62
C GLY A 68 -0.22 4.47 14.36
N ARG A 69 -0.12 3.36 13.62
CA ARG A 69 0.29 2.07 14.19
C ARG A 69 1.76 2.08 14.59
N GLY A 70 2.63 2.61 13.74
CA GLY A 70 4.06 2.73 14.05
C GLY A 70 4.33 3.54 15.32
N LEU A 71 3.64 4.68 15.49
CA LEU A 71 3.67 5.50 16.71
C LEU A 71 3.20 4.72 17.94
N LEU A 72 2.13 3.92 17.81
CA LEU A 72 1.63 3.09 18.90
C LEU A 72 2.67 2.05 19.34
N PHE A 73 3.34 1.38 18.39
CA PHE A 73 4.42 0.46 18.75
C PHE A 73 5.62 1.17 19.38
N LEU A 74 6.00 2.35 18.87
CA LEU A 74 7.14 3.12 19.38
C LEU A 74 6.90 3.64 20.82
N PHE A 75 5.75 4.27 21.07
CA PHE A 75 5.45 4.96 22.32
C PHE A 75 4.72 4.11 23.36
N ILE A 76 4.07 3.03 22.95
CA ILE A 76 3.30 2.16 23.85
C ILE A 76 3.87 0.74 23.85
N GLY A 77 4.12 0.16 22.68
CA GLY A 77 4.61 -1.22 22.55
C GLY A 77 5.98 -1.46 23.20
N ILE A 78 6.98 -0.64 22.84
CA ILE A 78 8.34 -0.73 23.39
C ILE A 78 8.37 -0.54 24.92
N PRO A 79 7.81 0.56 25.50
CA PRO A 79 7.86 0.73 26.95
C PRO A 79 7.07 -0.33 27.70
N LEU A 80 5.91 -0.77 27.18
CA LEU A 80 5.12 -1.82 27.84
C LEU A 80 5.87 -3.16 27.87
N THR A 81 6.47 -3.56 26.75
CA THR A 81 7.26 -4.81 26.68
C THR A 81 8.52 -4.73 27.54
N ALA A 82 9.17 -3.56 27.63
CA ALA A 82 10.31 -3.33 28.51
C ALA A 82 9.92 -3.42 30.01
N ILE A 83 8.80 -2.82 30.41
CA ILE A 83 8.30 -2.90 31.79
C ILE A 83 8.01 -4.35 32.16
N ILE A 84 7.32 -5.10 31.30
CA ILE A 84 7.03 -6.52 31.54
C ILE A 84 8.33 -7.33 31.68
N ALA A 85 9.30 -7.09 30.80
CA ALA A 85 10.59 -7.78 30.86
C ALA A 85 11.36 -7.49 32.17
N VAL A 86 11.37 -6.23 32.63
CA VAL A 86 12.09 -5.84 33.86
C VAL A 86 11.40 -6.39 35.12
N PHE A 87 10.08 -6.26 35.23
CA PHE A 87 9.35 -6.68 36.43
C PHE A 87 9.24 -8.20 36.57
N PHE A 88 9.21 -8.92 35.45
CA PHE A 88 8.99 -10.36 35.45
C PHE A 88 10.20 -11.17 34.96
N PHE A 89 11.39 -10.56 34.87
CA PHE A 89 12.61 -11.19 34.37
C PHE A 89 12.96 -12.52 35.09
N TRP A 90 12.59 -12.65 36.36
CA TRP A 90 12.84 -13.85 37.17
C TRP A 90 11.91 -15.04 36.84
N LEU A 91 10.77 -14.80 36.17
CA LEU A 91 9.91 -15.89 35.71
C LEU A 91 10.35 -16.39 34.33
N ILE A 92 10.41 -17.72 34.16
CA ILE A 92 10.76 -18.38 32.89
C ILE A 92 9.76 -18.05 31.76
N PHE A 93 8.47 -17.93 32.08
CA PHE A 93 7.39 -17.76 31.09
C PHE A 93 7.39 -16.39 30.37
N PRO A 94 7.43 -15.24 31.07
CA PRO A 94 7.49 -13.91 30.44
C PRO A 94 8.82 -13.60 29.74
N MET A 95 9.86 -14.42 29.95
CA MET A 95 11.13 -14.29 29.23
C MET A 95 10.97 -14.39 27.70
N PHE A 96 10.02 -15.21 27.22
CA PHE A 96 9.82 -15.42 25.78
C PHE A 96 8.81 -14.44 25.15
N LEU A 97 8.02 -13.72 25.95
CA LEU A 97 7.00 -12.80 25.44
C LEU A 97 7.58 -11.63 24.61
N PRO A 98 8.66 -10.94 25.03
CA PRO A 98 9.26 -9.88 24.22
C PRO A 98 9.77 -10.38 22.87
N LEU A 99 10.36 -11.58 22.85
CA LEU A 99 10.89 -12.17 21.62
C LEU A 99 9.76 -12.54 20.65
N ALA A 100 8.69 -13.18 21.14
CA ALA A 100 7.53 -13.52 20.34
C ALA A 100 6.84 -12.26 19.78
N PHE A 101 6.69 -11.22 20.62
CA PHE A 101 6.15 -9.93 20.20
C PHE A 101 7.01 -9.27 19.12
N TRP A 102 8.34 -9.34 19.24
CA TRP A 102 9.25 -8.74 18.25
C TRP A 102 9.17 -9.44 16.90
N ILE A 103 9.17 -10.78 16.88
CA ILE A 103 8.97 -11.57 15.65
C ILE A 103 7.63 -11.22 15.01
N TRP A 104 6.57 -11.12 15.82
CA TRP A 104 5.25 -10.73 15.34
C TRP A 104 5.23 -9.30 14.77
N ASN A 105 5.93 -8.34 15.40
CA ASN A 105 6.03 -6.97 14.89
C ASN A 105 6.71 -6.89 13.50
N ILE A 106 7.75 -7.71 13.28
CA ILE A 106 8.43 -7.81 11.99
C ILE A 106 7.49 -8.38 10.94
N TYR A 107 6.78 -9.47 11.27
CA TYR A 107 5.80 -10.08 10.38
C TYR A 107 4.65 -9.12 10.03
N ASP A 108 4.16 -8.36 11.01
CA ASP A 108 3.10 -7.39 10.80
C ASP A 108 3.53 -6.26 9.85
N ALA A 109 4.75 -5.73 10.01
CA ALA A 109 5.31 -4.74 9.09
C ALA A 109 5.47 -5.27 7.66
N TYR A 110 5.95 -6.52 7.51
CA TYR A 110 6.02 -7.18 6.21
C TYR A 110 4.63 -7.30 5.58
N LYS A 111 3.64 -7.78 6.34
CA LYS A 111 2.27 -7.98 5.87
C LYS A 111 1.63 -6.68 5.44
N ILE A 112 1.73 -5.61 6.23
CA ILE A 112 1.19 -4.28 5.90
C ILE A 112 1.80 -3.75 4.60
N CYS A 113 3.12 -3.90 4.42
CA CYS A 113 3.79 -3.46 3.21
C CYS A 113 3.34 -4.26 1.98
N ASN A 114 3.16 -5.58 2.12
CA ASN A 114 2.65 -6.42 1.05
C ASN A 114 1.19 -6.09 0.70
N ASP A 115 0.36 -5.82 1.71
CA ASP A 115 -1.03 -5.37 1.52
C ASP A 115 -1.08 -4.01 0.81
N TYR A 116 -0.20 -3.07 1.16
CA TYR A 116 -0.05 -1.80 0.46
C TYR A 116 0.24 -2.01 -1.03
N ASN A 117 1.25 -2.82 -1.33
CA ASN A 117 1.62 -3.12 -2.71
C ASN A 117 0.46 -3.77 -3.47
N ARG A 118 -0.26 -4.69 -2.84
CA ARG A 118 -1.41 -5.35 -3.45
C ARG A 118 -2.50 -4.36 -3.82
N VAL A 119 -2.86 -3.43 -2.93
CA VAL A 119 -3.89 -2.42 -3.24
C VAL A 119 -3.42 -1.47 -4.34
N LEU A 120 -2.16 -1.04 -4.29
CA LEU A 120 -1.58 -0.17 -5.31
C LEU A 120 -1.60 -0.86 -6.68
N LEU A 121 -1.25 -2.14 -6.75
CA LEU A 121 -1.27 -2.95 -7.97
C LEU A 121 -2.67 -3.14 -8.55
N GLN A 122 -3.69 -3.28 -7.69
CA GLN A 122 -5.07 -3.52 -8.13
C GLN A 122 -5.79 -2.23 -8.55
N THR A 123 -5.55 -1.13 -7.85
CA THR A 123 -6.33 0.12 -8.03
C THR A 123 -5.57 1.22 -8.75
N GLY A 124 -4.24 1.06 -8.91
CA GLY A 124 -3.36 2.12 -9.40
C GLY A 124 -3.24 3.32 -8.45
N LYS A 125 -3.82 3.24 -7.24
CA LYS A 125 -3.85 4.31 -6.23
C LYS A 125 -3.40 3.78 -4.87
N PRO A 126 -2.71 4.58 -4.05
CA PRO A 126 -2.36 4.19 -2.69
C PRO A 126 -3.62 4.09 -1.81
N PRO A 127 -3.69 3.17 -0.84
CA PRO A 127 -4.83 2.96 0.06
C PRO A 127 -5.08 4.07 1.12
N TRP A 128 -4.47 5.24 0.98
CA TRP A 128 -4.69 6.42 1.85
C TRP A 128 -4.44 7.72 1.09
#